data_AF-A0A2N1PE89-F1
#
_entry.id   AF-A0A2N1PE89-F1
#
_cell.length_a   1.000
_cell.length_b   1.000
_cell.length_c   1.000
_cell.angle_alpha   90.00
_cell.angle_beta   90.00
_cell.angle_gamma   90.00
#
_symmetry.space_group_name_H-M   'P 1'
#
loop_
_entity.id
_entity.type
_entity.pdbx_description
1 polymer ?
#
loop_
_entity_poly.entity_id
_entity_poly.type
_entity_poly.pdbx_seq_one_letter_code
_entity_poly.pdbx_strand_id
1 'polypeptide(L)'
;MYQHTFKIHHIYRFVNIFDTFCISKINFRRFSFMEGLRLQEIRIKAGMSQRDVAGILGIAQPHYWKWENSKSFPNSQQIIRLCEIFKCTPNDLFGIYGDYKTSMDQLDQD
;
A
#
# COMPACT_ATOMS: atom_id res chain seq x y z
N MET A 1 1.07 -30.02 -36.54
CA MET A 1 -0.23 -30.56 -36.10
C MET A 1 -0.11 -30.86 -34.60
N TYR A 2 -0.85 -30.08 -33.82
CA TYR A 2 -1.01 -29.98 -32.37
C TYR A 2 -0.57 -31.14 -31.45
N GLN A 3 0.18 -30.76 -30.40
CA GLN A 3 0.15 -31.32 -29.04
C GLN A 3 0.35 -30.09 -28.10
N HIS A 4 -0.67 -29.41 -27.56
CA HIS A 4 -1.38 -29.70 -26.29
C HIS A 4 -0.41 -30.23 -25.20
N THR A 5 -0.19 -29.63 -24.04
CA THR A 5 -1.05 -28.87 -23.11
C THR A 5 -0.23 -28.06 -22.11
N PHE A 6 -0.65 -26.81 -21.90
CA PHE A 6 -0.38 -25.96 -20.74
C PHE A 6 -0.54 -26.72 -19.41
N LYS A 7 0.51 -26.77 -18.57
CA LYS A 7 0.39 -27.12 -17.14
C LYS A 7 1.00 -26.00 -16.30
N ILE A 8 0.11 -25.15 -15.83
CA ILE A 8 0.28 -24.16 -14.77
C ILE A 8 0.58 -24.96 -13.48
N HIS A 9 1.85 -25.07 -13.09
CA HIS A 9 2.23 -25.65 -11.81
C HIS A 9 3.62 -25.16 -11.37
N HIS A 10 3.84 -23.85 -11.32
CA HIS A 10 5.05 -23.29 -10.72
C HIS A 10 4.78 -22.04 -9.91
N ILE A 11 3.74 -22.08 -9.08
CA ILE A 11 3.56 -21.14 -7.99
C ILE A 11 3.22 -21.98 -6.77
N TYR A 12 3.93 -21.73 -5.68
CA TYR A 12 3.79 -22.32 -4.34
C TYR A 12 4.55 -23.62 -4.05
N ARG A 13 5.83 -23.49 -3.69
CA ARG A 13 6.39 -24.32 -2.61
C ARG A 13 7.55 -23.62 -1.87
N PHE A 14 7.29 -23.29 -0.60
CA PHE A 14 8.21 -23.31 0.56
C PHE A 14 9.54 -22.53 0.44
N VAL A 15 9.69 -21.35 1.04
CA VAL A 15 9.92 -21.07 2.48
C VAL A 15 11.14 -21.81 3.06
N ASN A 16 12.16 -20.99 3.32
CA ASN A 16 13.19 -21.04 4.36
C ASN A 16 14.52 -21.78 4.13
N ILE A 17 15.57 -20.96 4.28
CA ILE A 17 16.88 -21.21 4.92
C ILE A 17 18.06 -21.50 3.97
N PHE A 18 19.10 -20.68 4.12
CA PHE A 18 20.40 -20.60 3.43
C PHE A 18 20.46 -19.88 2.08
N ASP A 19 20.66 -18.55 2.13
CA ASP A 19 21.95 -18.04 1.65
C ASP A 19 22.34 -16.76 2.39
N THR A 20 23.05 -16.96 3.50
CA THR A 20 23.77 -15.94 4.26
C THR A 20 25.03 -15.53 3.49
N PHE A 21 24.85 -14.96 2.30
CA PHE A 21 25.95 -14.45 1.50
C PHE A 21 25.52 -13.09 0.92
N CYS A 22 26.30 -12.06 1.23
CA CYS A 22 26.06 -10.64 0.91
C CYS A 22 25.08 -9.87 1.82
N ILE A 23 25.13 -10.09 3.14
CA ILE A 23 24.82 -9.01 4.10
C ILE A 23 26.11 -8.19 4.35
N SER A 24 26.56 -7.45 3.34
CA SER A 24 27.39 -6.26 3.57
C SER A 24 27.29 -5.36 2.33
N LYS A 25 26.91 -4.09 2.54
CA LYS A 25 26.76 -3.01 1.54
C LYS A 25 25.40 -2.79 0.84
N ILE A 26 24.29 -3.23 1.41
CA ILE A 26 23.00 -2.57 1.12
C ILE A 26 22.36 -2.19 2.44
N ASN A 27 22.58 -0.94 2.85
CA ASN A 27 21.73 -0.26 3.81
C ASN A 27 20.35 -0.10 3.16
N PHE A 28 19.57 -1.17 3.14
CA PHE A 28 18.16 -1.15 2.78
C PHE A 28 17.46 -0.38 3.91
N ARG A 29 17.51 0.96 3.80
CA ARG A 29 16.76 1.87 4.64
C ARG A 29 15.32 1.41 4.55
N ARG A 30 14.88 0.84 5.68
CA ARG A 30 13.55 0.35 6.01
C ARG A 30 12.49 0.93 5.08
N PHE A 31 12.12 0.17 4.04
CA PHE A 31 10.95 0.44 3.21
C PHE A 31 9.74 0.35 4.14
N SER A 32 9.38 1.47 4.76
CA SER A 32 8.37 1.54 5.82
C SER A 32 6.99 1.56 5.18
N PHE A 33 6.67 0.55 4.38
CA PHE A 33 5.35 0.34 3.76
C PHE A 33 4.29 -0.09 4.80
N MET A 34 4.60 0.04 6.09
CA MET A 34 3.87 -0.52 7.23
C MET A 34 3.46 0.58 8.24
N GLU A 35 3.61 1.85 7.90
CA GLU A 35 2.84 2.91 8.56
C GLU A 35 1.56 3.07 7.76
N GLY A 36 0.39 2.84 8.37
CA GLY A 36 -0.88 2.74 7.65
C GLY A 36 -1.26 3.97 6.83
N LEU A 37 -2.42 3.88 6.17
CA LEU A 37 -2.93 4.95 5.31
C LEU A 37 -3.12 6.27 6.07
N ARG A 38 -2.84 7.40 5.41
CA ARG A 38 -2.99 8.77 5.96
C ARG A 38 -4.46 9.25 5.97
N LEU A 39 -5.38 8.34 6.25
CA LEU A 39 -6.83 8.56 6.15
C LEU A 39 -7.33 9.62 7.13
N GLN A 40 -6.85 9.58 8.38
CA GLN A 40 -7.29 10.52 9.41
C GLN A 40 -6.93 11.97 9.04
N GLU A 41 -5.70 12.19 8.56
CA GLU A 41 -5.21 13.51 8.19
C GLU A 41 -5.99 14.08 7.00
N ILE A 42 -6.19 13.26 5.96
CA ILE A 42 -6.93 13.65 4.76
C ILE A 42 -8.39 13.94 5.10
N ARG A 43 -9.01 13.11 5.94
CA ARG A 43 -10.39 13.29 6.40
C ARG A 43 -10.56 14.60 7.20
N ILE A 44 -9.64 14.91 8.10
CA ILE A 44 -9.67 16.15 8.89
C ILE A 44 -9.54 17.37 7.96
N LYS A 45 -8.65 17.32 6.97
CA LYS A 45 -8.52 18.37 5.95
C LYS A 45 -9.80 18.57 5.13
N ALA A 46 -10.52 17.48 4.87
CA ALA A 46 -11.82 17.52 4.19
C ALA A 46 -12.98 17.97 5.10
N GLY A 47 -12.74 18.22 6.39
CA GLY A 47 -13.77 18.64 7.35
C GLY A 47 -14.81 17.57 7.67
N MET A 48 -14.49 16.29 7.44
CA MET A 48 -15.43 15.17 7.59
C MET A 48 -15.23 14.40 8.90
N SER A 49 -16.32 13.89 9.48
CA SER A 49 -16.25 12.92 10.56
C SER A 49 -16.06 11.50 10.01
N GLN A 50 -15.62 10.56 10.87
CA GLN A 50 -15.54 9.14 10.49
C GLN A 50 -16.91 8.57 10.08
N ARG A 51 -17.99 9.10 10.66
CA ARG A 51 -19.36 8.67 10.33
C ARG A 51 -19.78 9.16 8.95
N ASP A 52 -19.39 10.38 8.56
CA ASP A 52 -19.73 10.93 7.25
C ASP A 52 -19.09 10.11 6.14
N VAL A 53 -17.78 9.83 6.25
CA VAL A 53 -17.06 9.03 5.25
C VAL A 53 -17.60 7.61 5.20
N ALA A 54 -17.86 6.99 6.35
CA ALA A 54 -18.45 5.65 6.40
C ALA A 54 -19.85 5.60 5.76
N GLY A 55 -20.67 6.64 5.99
CA GLY A 55 -21.99 6.80 5.36
C GLY A 55 -21.91 6.92 3.84
N ILE A 56 -20.99 7.73 3.33
CA ILE A 56 -20.74 7.88 1.88
C ILE A 56 -20.28 6.54 1.26
N LEU A 57 -19.44 5.79 1.97
CA LEU A 57 -18.94 4.49 1.52
C LEU A 57 -19.95 3.34 1.72
N GLY A 58 -21.06 3.56 2.41
CA GLY A 58 -22.04 2.52 2.73
C GLY A 58 -21.49 1.44 3.68
N ILE A 59 -20.55 1.78 4.55
CA ILE A 59 -19.94 0.86 5.53
C ILE A 59 -20.26 1.29 6.97
N ALA A 60 -20.11 0.37 7.91
CA ALA A 60 -20.22 0.71 9.33
C ALA A 60 -19.04 1.59 9.77
N GLN A 61 -19.29 2.64 10.56
CA GLN A 61 -18.24 3.53 11.08
C GLN A 61 -17.07 2.81 11.79
N PRO A 62 -17.29 1.73 12.58
CA PRO A 62 -16.18 0.98 13.17
C PRO A 62 -15.26 0.32 12.13
N HIS A 63 -15.77 0.00 10.94
CA HIS A 63 -14.96 -0.55 9.87
C HIS A 63 -13.99 0.50 9.32
N TYR A 64 -14.49 1.71 9.08
CA TYR A 64 -13.65 2.85 8.69
C TYR A 64 -12.62 3.21 9.76
N TRP A 65 -13.01 3.22 11.05
CA TRP A 65 -12.10 3.43 12.17
C TRP A 65 -10.93 2.44 12.18
N LYS A 66 -11.18 1.16 11.85
CA LYS A 66 -10.12 0.15 11.77
C LYS A 66 -9.08 0.48 10.69
N TRP A 67 -9.48 1.09 9.57
CA TRP A 67 -8.53 1.53 8.55
C TRP A 67 -7.64 2.66 9.04
N GLU A 68 -8.21 3.67 9.71
CA GLU A 68 -7.42 4.78 10.27
C GLU A 68 -6.44 4.30 11.35
N ASN A 69 -6.80 3.25 12.09
CA ASN A 69 -5.96 2.69 13.16
C ASN A 69 -5.10 1.50 12.72
N SER A 70 -4.96 1.26 11.41
CA SER A 70 -4.17 0.17 10.84
C SER A 70 -4.55 -1.22 11.37
N LYS A 71 -5.80 -1.41 11.80
CA LYS A 71 -6.34 -2.70 12.28
C LYS A 71 -6.85 -3.58 11.16
N SER A 72 -7.13 -2.98 10.00
CA SER A 72 -7.46 -3.67 8.75
C SER A 72 -7.15 -2.76 7.58
N PHE A 73 -7.16 -3.31 6.37
CA PHE A 73 -6.81 -2.57 5.17
C PHE A 73 -8.01 -2.51 4.19
N PRO A 74 -8.29 -1.35 3.57
CA PRO A 74 -9.33 -1.26 2.54
C PRO A 74 -8.92 -2.01 1.27
N ASN A 75 -9.90 -2.57 0.57
CA ASN A 75 -9.65 -3.20 -0.73
C ASN A 75 -9.42 -2.15 -1.84
N SER A 76 -9.04 -2.60 -3.04
CA SER A 76 -8.76 -1.71 -4.17
C SER A 76 -9.93 -0.81 -4.56
N GLN A 77 -11.17 -1.33 -4.56
CA GLN A 77 -12.36 -0.54 -4.88
C GLN A 77 -12.61 0.55 -3.82
N GLN A 78 -12.41 0.23 -2.54
CA GLN A 78 -12.54 1.18 -1.44
C GLN A 78 -11.47 2.27 -1.53
N ILE A 79 -10.24 1.94 -1.91
CA ILE A 79 -9.18 2.92 -2.16
C ILE A 79 -9.58 3.89 -3.26
N ILE A 80 -10.08 3.39 -4.39
CA ILE A 80 -10.56 4.24 -5.50
C ILE A 80 -11.65 5.19 -5.01
N ARG A 81 -12.64 4.68 -4.26
CA ARG A 81 -13.69 5.51 -3.67
C ARG A 81 -13.16 6.56 -2.71
N LEU A 82 -12.19 6.22 -1.86
CA LEU A 82 -11.56 7.16 -0.94
C LEU A 82 -10.86 8.28 -1.71
N CYS A 83 -10.16 7.96 -2.80
CA CYS A 83 -9.56 8.93 -3.71
C CYS A 83 -10.63 9.85 -4.33
N GLU A 84 -11.78 9.32 -4.75
CA GLU A 84 -12.90 10.11 -5.30
C GLU A 84 -13.52 11.07 -4.26
N ILE A 85 -13.68 10.61 -3.01
CA ILE A 85 -14.26 11.37 -1.90
C ILE A 85 -13.33 12.52 -1.51
N PHE A 86 -12.05 12.20 -1.31
CA PHE A 86 -11.07 13.17 -0.81
C PHE A 86 -10.37 13.98 -1.90
N LYS A 87 -10.70 13.72 -3.17
CA LYS A 87 -10.05 14.36 -4.34
C LYS A 87 -8.52 14.25 -4.28
N CYS A 88 -8.03 13.07 -3.88
CA CYS A 88 -6.60 12.79 -3.74
C CYS A 88 -6.19 11.61 -4.64
N THR A 89 -4.89 11.47 -4.87
CA THR A 89 -4.35 10.29 -5.54
C THR A 89 -4.09 9.16 -4.53
N PRO A 90 -3.90 7.91 -4.98
CA PRO A 90 -3.42 6.85 -4.11
C PRO A 90 -2.08 7.23 -3.44
N ASN A 91 -1.17 7.88 -4.15
CA ASN A 91 0.13 8.29 -3.60
C ASN A 91 -0.03 9.24 -2.40
N ASP A 92 -1.04 10.11 -2.41
CA ASP A 92 -1.39 10.96 -1.26
C ASP A 92 -1.88 10.13 -0.08
N LEU A 93 -2.72 9.13 -0.35
CA LEU A 93 -3.28 8.22 0.65
C LEU A 93 -2.18 7.39 1.34
N PHE A 94 -1.17 6.98 0.57
CA PHE A 94 -0.04 6.17 1.01
C PHE A 94 1.18 6.99 1.46
N GLY A 95 1.24 8.28 1.14
CA GLY A 95 2.38 9.14 1.51
C GLY A 95 3.69 8.88 0.74
N ILE A 96 3.63 8.32 -0.47
CA ILE A 96 4.81 7.76 -1.19
C ILE A 96 5.74 8.84 -1.81
N TYR A 97 5.42 10.13 -1.74
CA TYR A 97 6.18 11.20 -2.40
C TYR A 97 7.64 11.39 -1.91
N GLY A 98 8.08 10.70 -0.87
CA GLY A 98 9.43 10.84 -0.31
C GLY A 98 10.50 9.89 -0.87
N ASP A 99 10.11 8.73 -1.39
CA ASP A 99 11.08 7.63 -1.62
C ASP A 99 11.73 7.64 -3.02
N TYR A 100 11.09 8.25 -4.02
CA TYR A 100 11.60 8.20 -5.40
C TYR A 100 12.86 9.06 -5.60
N LYS A 101 13.01 10.14 -4.83
CA LYS A 101 14.16 11.04 -4.96
C LYS A 101 15.45 10.36 -4.49
N THR A 102 15.36 9.61 -3.40
CA THR A 102 16.50 8.88 -2.82
C THR A 102 17.02 7.76 -3.72
N SER A 103 16.16 7.14 -4.53
CA SER A 103 16.58 6.09 -5.47
C SER A 103 17.17 6.66 -6.77
N MET A 104 16.72 7.84 -7.20
CA MET A 104 17.20 8.46 -8.44
C MET A 104 18.55 9.16 -8.27
N ASP A 105 18.81 9.76 -7.10
CA ASP A 105 20.11 10.36 -6.77
C ASP A 105 21.28 9.34 -6.77
N GLN A 106 20.98 8.03 -6.77
CA GLN A 106 21.94 6.93 -6.83
C GLN A 106 22.25 6.43 -8.26
N LEU A 107 21.48 6.88 -9.28
CA LEU A 107 21.65 6.45 -10.68
C LEU A 107 22.44 7.46 -11.52
N ASP A 108 22.60 8.70 -11.03
CA ASP A 108 23.36 9.76 -11.71
C ASP A 108 24.83 9.82 -11.26
N GLN A 109 25.29 8.87 -10.43
CA GLN A 109 26.67 8.79 -9.92
C GLN A 109 27.61 7.88 -10.73
N ASP A 110 27.16 7.38 -11.90
CA ASP A 110 27.98 6.58 -12.83
C ASP A 110 28.48 7.40 -14.03
#